data_AF-A0A348DEZ0-F1
#
_entry.id   AF-A0A348DEZ0-F1
#
_cell.length_a   1.000
_cell.length_b   1.000
_cell.length_c   1.000
_cell.angle_alpha   90.00
_cell.angle_beta   90.00
_cell.angle_gamma   90.00
#
_symmetry.space_group_name_H-M   'P 1'
#
loop_
_entity.id
_entity.type
_entity.pdbx_description
1 polymer ?
#
loop_
_entity_poly.entity_id
_entity_poly.type
_entity_poly.pdbx_seq_one_letter_code
_entity_poly.pdbx_strand_id
1 'polypeptide(L)' 'MVVRCSESCHIHLMSEKSQAASQTDVLSVQDRASAYLAVPYSGIWNVLIDSHSQSLEHSISYVPA' A
#
# COMPACT_ATOMS: atom_id res chain seq x y z
N MET A 1 6.38 5.09 -4.44
CA MET A 1 6.34 5.38 -2.98
C MET A 1 7.11 4.33 -2.23
N VAL A 2 7.50 4.62 -0.99
CA VAL A 2 8.14 3.68 -0.06
C VAL A 2 7.29 3.58 1.20
N VAL A 3 6.95 2.36 1.60
CA VAL A 3 6.26 2.08 2.86
C VAL A 3 7.25 1.37 3.78
N ARG A 4 7.33 1.80 5.04
CA ARG A 4 8.13 1.14 6.09
C ARG A 4 7.26 0.90 7.32
N CYS A 5 7.36 -0.30 7.86
CA CYS A 5 6.76 -0.76 9.10
C CYS A 5 7.89 -1.06 10.09
N SER A 6 7.61 -0.93 11.39
CA SER A 6 8.50 -1.36 12.48
C SER A 6 8.70 -2.88 12.53
N GLU A 7 7.72 -3.65 12.04
CA GLU A 7 7.71 -5.12 11.98
C GLU A 7 7.21 -5.60 10.61
N SER A 8 7.23 -6.92 10.36
CA SER A 8 6.62 -7.51 9.17
C SER A 8 5.12 -7.19 9.10
N CYS A 9 4.69 -6.62 7.98
CA CYS A 9 3.31 -6.24 7.73
C CYS A 9 2.88 -6.69 6.32
N HIS A 10 1.57 -6.68 6.06
CA HIS A 10 0.96 -6.85 4.75
C HIS A 10 0.56 -5.47 4.23
N ILE A 11 1.08 -5.10 3.07
CA ILE A 11 0.85 -3.79 2.47
C ILE A 11 0.06 -3.99 1.19
N HIS A 12 -1.11 -3.36 1.12
CA HIS A 12 -1.98 -3.37 -0.04
C HIS A 12 -2.11 -1.95 -0.60
N LEU A 13 -2.00 -1.84 -1.92
CA LEU A 13 -2.22 -0.63 -2.69
C LEU A 13 -3.41 -0.86 -3.61
N MET A 14 -4.49 -0.10 -3.40
CA MET A 14 -5.79 -0.32 -4.05
C MET A 14 -6.19 0.90 -4.85
N SER A 15 -6.54 0.74 -6.12
CA SER A 15 -7.00 1.85 -6.96
C SER A 15 -8.37 2.32 -6.48
N GLU A 16 -8.56 3.62 -6.27
CA GLU A 16 -9.91 4.16 -6.08
C GLU A 16 -10.58 4.28 -7.44
N LYS A 17 -11.49 3.36 -7.77
CA LYS A 17 -12.26 3.42 -9.01
C LYS A 17 -13.65 4.00 -8.74
N SER A 18 -14.22 4.66 -9.75
CA SER A 18 -15.61 5.10 -9.72
C SER A 18 -16.53 3.88 -9.58
N GLN A 19 -17.70 4.07 -8.94
CA GLN A 19 -18.69 3.01 -8.65
C GLN A 19 -19.14 2.19 -9.89
N ALA A 20 -18.83 2.64 -11.10
CA ALA A 20 -19.12 1.95 -12.36
C ALA A 20 -18.07 0.90 -12.78
N ALA A 21 -16.91 0.83 -12.12
CA ALA A 21 -15.88 -0.15 -12.44
C ALA A 21 -16.11 -1.46 -11.65
N SER A 22 -16.17 -2.59 -12.36
CA SER A 22 -16.45 -3.90 -11.77
C SER A 22 -15.28 -4.53 -11.03
N GLN A 23 -14.05 -4.05 -11.21
CA GLN A 23 -12.85 -4.67 -10.67
C GLN A 23 -11.86 -3.63 -10.15
N THR A 24 -11.53 -3.70 -8.86
CA THR A 24 -10.51 -2.86 -8.21
C THR A 24 -9.12 -3.45 -8.44
N ASP A 25 -8.15 -2.63 -8.86
CA ASP A 25 -6.77 -3.09 -8.99
C ASP A 25 -6.12 -3.08 -7.62
N VAL A 26 -5.52 -4.21 -7.23
CA VAL A 26 -4.84 -4.38 -5.94
C VAL A 26 -3.45 -4.93 -6.16
N LEU A 27 -2.45 -4.20 -5.66
CA LEU A 27 -1.07 -4.68 -5.54
C LEU A 27 -0.81 -4.99 -4.08
N SER A 28 -0.19 -6.13 -3.78
CA SER A 28 0.11 -6.50 -2.39
C SER A 28 1.54 -6.98 -2.22
N VAL A 29 2.12 -6.64 -1.08
CA VAL A 29 3.40 -7.15 -0.61
C VAL A 29 3.15 -7.71 0.79
N GLN A 30 3.54 -8.96 1.02
CA GLN A 30 3.31 -9.67 2.26
C GLN A 30 4.62 -9.95 2.99
N ASP A 31 4.52 -10.08 4.31
CA ASP A 31 5.61 -10.41 5.23
C ASP A 31 6.90 -9.59 4.99
N ARG A 32 6.74 -8.26 4.89
CA ARG A 32 7.84 -7.32 4.74
C ARG A 32 7.68 -6.14 5.67
N ALA A 33 8.79 -5.71 6.28
CA ALA A 33 8.86 -4.45 7.03
C ALA A 33 9.09 -3.23 6.12
N SER A 34 9.42 -3.42 4.83
CA SER A 34 9.51 -2.32 3.87
C SER A 34 9.17 -2.74 2.46
N ALA A 35 8.56 -1.83 1.69
CA ALA A 35 8.18 -2.06 0.30
C ALA A 35 8.37 -0.80 -0.54
N TYR A 36 8.90 -0.99 -1.75
CA TYR A 36 8.91 0.01 -2.81
C TYR A 36 7.75 -0.30 -3.76
N LEU A 37 6.77 0.60 -3.80
CA LEU A 37 5.57 0.42 -4.61
C LEU A 37 5.56 1.46 -5.72
N ALA A 38 5.62 1.00 -6.97
CA ALA A 38 5.37 1.83 -8.13
C ALA A 38 3.86 1.97 -8.33
N VAL A 39 3.38 3.21 -8.46
CA VAL A 39 1.97 3.46 -8.78
C VAL A 39 1.80 3.24 -10.28
N PRO A 40 0.98 2.26 -10.74
CA PRO A 40 0.92 1.86 -12.14
C PRO A 40 0.39 2.95 -13.09
N TYR A 41 -0.48 3.81 -12.59
CA TYR A 41 -1.10 4.89 -13.33
C TYR A 41 -1.57 6.01 -12.40
N SER A 42 -1.67 7.23 -12.92
CA SER A 42 -2.18 8.39 -12.18
C SER A 42 -3.61 8.17 -11.69
N GLY A 43 -3.88 8.52 -10.44
CA GLY A 43 -5.19 8.36 -9.82
C GLY A 43 -5.07 8.42 -8.30
N ILE A 44 -6.20 8.24 -7.63
CA ILE A 44 -6.21 8.09 -6.17
C ILE A 44 -6.01 6.61 -5.85
N TRP A 45 -5.12 6.35 -4.91
CA TRP A 45 -4.79 5.01 -4.45
C TRP A 45 -4.84 4.97 -2.93
N ASN A 46 -5.57 3.99 -2.41
CA ASN A 46 -5.65 3.72 -0.98
C ASN A 46 -4.53 2.77 -0.57
N VAL A 47 -3.85 3.09 0.52
CA VAL A 47 -2.84 2.23 1.14
C VAL A 47 -3.45 1.60 2.39
N LEU A 48 -3.51 0.27 2.41
CA LEU A 48 -3.91 -0.50 3.59
C LEU A 48 -2.68 -1.25 4.12
N ILE A 49 -2.36 -1.03 5.39
CA ILE A 49 -1.28 -1.73 6.10
C ILE A 49 -1.94 -2.59 7.16
N ASP A 50 -1.82 -3.89 7.02
CA ASP A 50 -2.33 -4.89 7.96
C ASP A 50 -1.16 -5.56 8.69
N SER A 51 -1.30 -5.78 10.00
CA SER A 51 -0.31 -6.49 10.80
C SER A 51 -0.96 -7.17 12.00
N HIS A 52 -0.28 -8.18 12.52
CA HIS A 52 -0.71 -8.84 13.75
C HIS A 52 -0.35 -8.06 15.03
N SER A 53 0.34 -6.93 14.92
CA SER A 53 0.74 -6.08 16.05
C SER A 53 -0.27 -4.96 16.29
N GLN A 54 -0.64 -4.73 17.55
CA GLN A 54 -1.54 -3.62 17.93
C GLN A 54 -0.82 -2.27 18.04
N SER A 55 0.52 -2.28 18.02
CA SER A 55 1.37 -1.09 18.18
C SER A 55 2.26 -0.86 16.96
N LEU A 56 1.81 -1.26 15.77
CA LEU A 56 2.60 -1.14 14.55
C LEU A 56 2.85 0.34 14.21
N GLU A 57 4.10 0.76 14.35
CA GLU A 57 4.55 2.03 13.79
C GLU A 57 4.81 1.87 12.28
N HIS A 58 4.38 2.86 11.50
CA HIS A 58 4.56 2.88 10.06
C HIS A 58 4.89 4.29 9.55
N SER A 59 5.51 4.35 8.37
CA SER A 59 5.75 5.59 7.64
C SER A 59 5.60 5.38 6.14
N ILE A 60 5.16 6.43 5.45
CA ILE A 60 5.01 6.45 3.99
C ILE A 60 5.80 7.63 3.45
N SER A 61 6.63 7.37 2.44
CA SER A 61 7.41 8.39 1.74
C SER A 61 7.12 8.35 0.24
N TYR A 62 6.94 9.53 -0.35
CA TYR A 62 6.74 9.67 -1.79
C TYR A 62 8.08 9.89 -2.48
N VAL A 63 8.33 9.11 -3.52
CA VAL A 63 9.52 9.23 -4.37
C VAL A 63 8.99 9.61 -5.76
N PRO A 64 9.58 10.61 -6.43
CA PRO A 64 9.22 10.96 -7.81
C PRO A 64 9.31 9.74 -8.73
N ALA A 65 8.41 9.70 -9.72
CA ALA A 65 8.40 8.68 -10.76
C ALA A 65 9.43 8.99 -11.86
#